data_AF-A0A2G3K0P0-F1
#
_entry.id   AF-A0A2G3K0P0-F1
#
_cell.length_a   1.000
_cell.length_b   1.000
_cell.length_c   1.000
_cell.angle_alpha   90.00
_cell.angle_beta   90.00
_cell.angle_gamma   90.00
#
_symmetry.space_group_name_H-M   'P 1'
#
loop_
_entity.id
_entity.type
_entity.pdbx_description
1 polymer ?
#
loop_
_entity_poly.entity_id
_entity_poly.type
_entity_poly.pdbx_seq_one_letter_code
_entity_poly.pdbx_strand_id
1 'polypeptide(L)' 'MILVDTSVWIDHLRYGDVQLKLLLENGMVRVHPMVIGELACGNLKTRETVLDLLQSLPTVRCAENEEV' A
#
# COMPACT_ATOMS: atom_id res chain seq x y z
N MET A 1 -10.51 6.28 -7.69
CA MET A 1 -9.60 6.16 -6.53
C MET A 1 -9.77 4.75 -5.97
N ILE A 2 -8.67 4.00 -5.79
CA ILE A 2 -8.68 2.57 -5.43
C ILE A 2 -7.82 2.38 -4.18
N LEU A 3 -8.38 1.74 -3.15
CA LEU A 3 -7.64 1.30 -1.98
C LEU A 3 -7.11 -0.11 -2.23
N VAL A 4 -5.82 -0.31 -2.00
CA VAL A 4 -5.13 -1.57 -2.29
C VAL A 4 -4.83 -2.29 -0.98
N ASP A 5 -5.19 -3.57 -0.93
CA ASP A 5 -4.99 -4.46 0.21
C ASP A 5 -3.52 -4.94 0.33
N THR A 6 -3.14 -5.41 1.52
CA THR A 6 -1.79 -5.90 1.83
C THR A 6 -1.37 -7.07 0.94
N SER A 7 -2.28 -8.00 0.62
CA SER A 7 -1.99 -9.14 -0.25
C SER A 7 -1.49 -8.70 -1.63
N VAL A 8 -2.19 -7.75 -2.24
CA VAL A 8 -1.86 -7.17 -3.55
C VAL A 8 -0.51 -6.44 -3.51
N TRP A 9 -0.22 -5.72 -2.41
CA TRP A 9 1.10 -5.11 -2.22
C TRP A 9 2.22 -6.13 -2.12
N ILE A 10 2.01 -7.22 -1.39
CA ILE A 10 3.00 -8.30 -1.26
C ILE A 10 3.30 -8.90 -2.64
N ASP A 11 2.28 -9.19 -3.44
CA ASP A 11 2.45 -9.76 -4.78
C ASP A 11 3.18 -8.78 -5.71
N HIS A 12 2.80 -7.51 -5.69
CA HIS A 12 3.48 -6.48 -6.48
C HIS A 12 4.95 -6.32 -6.08
N LEU A 13 5.27 -6.32 -4.78
CA LEU A 13 6.65 -6.17 -4.31
C LEU A 13 7.52 -7.41 -4.59
N ARG A 14 6.91 -8.59 -4.72
CA ARG A 14 7.64 -9.85 -4.99
C ARG A 14 7.85 -10.10 -6.47
N TYR A 15 6.81 -9.87 -7.27
CA TYR A 15 6.75 -10.32 -8.67
C TYR A 15 6.57 -9.17 -9.65
N GLY A 16 6.10 -8.01 -9.19
CA GLY A 16 5.66 -6.92 -10.03
C GLY A 16 4.27 -7.16 -10.59
N ASP A 17 3.32 -6.31 -10.22
CA ASP A 17 1.96 -6.29 -10.78
C ASP A 17 1.83 -5.13 -11.77
N VAL A 18 1.60 -5.46 -13.05
CA VAL A 18 1.48 -4.49 -14.15
C VAL A 18 0.25 -3.59 -13.98
N GLN A 19 -0.87 -4.13 -13.52
CA GLN A 19 -2.08 -3.35 -13.29
C GLN A 19 -1.87 -2.39 -12.13
N LEU A 20 -1.31 -2.86 -11.02
CA LEU A 20 -1.01 -1.98 -9.90
C LEU A 20 -0.02 -0.88 -10.28
N LYS A 21 1.01 -1.21 -11.08
CA LYS A 21 1.96 -0.22 -11.60
C LYS A 21 1.24 0.87 -12.39
N LEU A 22 0.35 0.50 -13.32
CA LEU A 22 -0.40 1.46 -14.12
C LEU A 22 -1.30 2.34 -13.23
N LEU A 23 -1.93 1.77 -12.21
CA LEU A 23 -2.76 2.53 -11.26
C LEU A 23 -1.94 3.50 -10.41
N LEU A 24 -0.72 3.11 -10.02
CA LEU A 24 0.23 3.96 -9.29
C LEU A 24 0.67 5.13 -10.17
N GLU A 25 1.07 4.87 -11.42
CA GLU A 25 1.47 5.89 -12.39
C GLU A 25 0.34 6.89 -12.69
N ASN A 26 -0.91 6.44 -12.69
CA ASN A 26 -2.08 7.29 -12.87
C ASN A 26 -2.55 8.00 -11.58
N GLY A 27 -1.84 7.84 -10.46
CA GLY A 27 -2.21 8.47 -9.17
C GLY A 27 -3.54 7.97 -8.59
N MET A 28 -4.00 6.79 -9.01
CA MET A 28 -5.31 6.24 -8.65
C MET A 28 -5.29 5.43 -7.35
N VAL A 29 -4.12 4.98 -6.92
CA VAL A 29 -3.92 4.18 -5.71
C VAL A 29 -3.94 5.06 -4.47
N ARG A 30 -4.54 4.53 -3.41
CA ARG A 30 -4.44 5.02 -2.04
C ARG A 30 -3.98 3.90 -1.13
N VAL A 31 -3.40 4.28 0.00
CA VAL A 31 -2.94 3.34 1.03
C VAL A 31 -3.57 3.68 2.38
N HIS A 32 -3.92 2.66 3.14
CA HIS A 32 -4.37 2.81 4.52
C HIS A 32 -3.17 2.64 5.47
N PRO A 33 -3.06 3.42 6.57
CA PRO A 33 -1.93 3.31 7.50
C PRO A 33 -1.71 1.88 8.06
N MET A 34 -2.79 1.13 8.26
CA MET A 34 -2.72 -0.28 8.69
C MET A 34 -1.98 -1.18 7.68
N VAL A 35 -2.21 -1.01 6.38
CA VAL A 35 -1.52 -1.77 5.32
C VAL A 35 -0.01 -1.50 5.36
N ILE A 36 0.39 -0.24 5.57
CA ILE A 36 1.80 0.13 5.76
C ILE A 36 2.38 -0.58 6.99
N GLY A 37 1.63 -0.60 8.09
CA GLY A 37 2.01 -1.31 9.32
C GLY A 37 2.19 -2.82 9.10
N GLU A 38 1.27 -3.47 8.41
CA GLU A 38 1.36 -4.89 8.09
C GLU A 38 2.60 -5.21 7.24
N LEU A 39 2.84 -4.42 6.19
CA LEU A 39 4.05 -4.56 5.35
C LEU A 39 5.32 -4.29 6.15
N ALA A 40 5.30 -3.32 7.06
CA ALA A 40 6.41 -3.02 7.96
C ALA A 40 6.67 -4.13 8.97
N CYS A 41 5.70 -4.97 9.33
CA CYS A 41 5.94 -6.16 10.16
C CYS A 41 6.55 -7.32 9.35
N GLY A 42 6.46 -7.28 8.02
CA GLY A 42 7.00 -8.31 7.12
C GLY A 42 8.48 -8.11 6.75
N ASN A 43 9.00 -9.05 5.95
CA ASN A 43 10.34 -8.97 5.38
C ASN A 43 10.32 -8.28 4.00
N LEU A 44 10.88 -7.09 3.92
CA LEU A 44 10.96 -6.26 2.72
C LEU A 44 12.43 -6.15 2.27
N LYS A 45 12.73 -6.52 1.01
CA LYS A 45 14.10 -6.48 0.45
C LYS A 45 14.74 -5.09 0.52
N THR A 46 13.96 -4.04 0.26
CA THR A 46 14.42 -2.63 0.27
C THR A 46 13.56 -1.81 1.23
N ARG A 47 13.52 -2.25 2.49
CA ARG A 47 12.57 -1.80 3.51
C ARG A 47 12.38 -0.28 3.58
N GLU A 48 13.45 0.48 3.80
CA GLU A 48 13.36 1.94 3.95
C GLU A 48 12.72 2.57 2.71
N THR A 49 13.28 2.32 1.53
CA THR A 49 12.75 2.86 0.28
C THR A 49 11.29 2.49 0.03
N VAL A 50 10.90 1.23 0.29
CA VAL A 50 9.52 0.79 0.11
C VAL A 50 8.58 1.50 1.08
N LEU A 51 8.95 1.59 2.35
CA LEU A 51 8.10 2.25 3.35
C LEU A 51 8.00 3.77 3.10
N ASP A 52 9.09 4.43 2.72
CA ASP A 52 9.08 5.85 2.37
C ASP A 52 8.16 6.11 1.17
N LEU A 53 8.24 5.28 0.12
CA LEU A 53 7.38 5.39 -1.04
C LEU A 53 5.91 5.14 -0.69
N LEU A 54 5.61 4.12 0.11
CA LEU A 54 4.25 3.85 0.57
C LEU A 54 3.69 5.00 1.40
N GLN A 55 4.49 5.58 2.29
CA GLN A 55 4.09 6.74 3.09
C GLN A 55 3.89 8.01 2.28
N SER A 56 4.52 8.12 1.10
CA SER A 56 4.31 9.23 0.17
C SER A 56 3.01 9.12 -0.65
N LEU A 57 2.37 7.95 -0.67
CA LEU A 57 1.10 7.78 -1.36
C LEU A 57 -0.03 8.51 -0.63
N PRO A 58 -1.04 9.03 -1.34
CA PRO A 58 -2.15 9.67 -0.68
C PRO A 58 -2.90 8.64 0.16
N THR A 59 -3.10 8.97 1.44
CA THR A 59 -3.69 8.04 2.40
C THR A 59 -5.22 8.23 2.48
N VAL A 60 -5.94 7.13 2.70
CA VAL A 60 -7.35 7.22 3.10
C VAL A 60 -7.43 7.50 4.60
N ARG A 61 -8.41 8.31 5.01
CA ARG A 61 -8.72 8.46 6.44
C ARG A 61 -9.12 7.11 7.01
N CYS A 62 -8.59 6.78 8.19
CA CYS A 62 -9.06 5.65 8.97
C CYS A 62 -10.55 5.83 9.26
N ALA A 63 -11.36 4.81 8.99
CA ALA A 63 -12.70 4.76 9.54
C ALA A 63 -12.58 4.61 11.07
N GLU A 64 -13.32 5.41 11.82
CA GLU A 64 -13.46 5.20 13.26
C GLU A 64 -14.30 3.93 13.47
N ASN A 65 -13.88 3.08 14.41
CA ASN A 65 -14.49 1.77 14.68
C ASN A 65 -15.87 1.87 15.37
N GLU A 66 -16.54 3.02 15.28
CA GLU A 66 -17.72 3.35 16.10
C GLU A 66 -19.01 2.66 15.61
N GLU A 67 -19.01 1.98 14.46
CA GLU A 67 -20.11 1.11 14.03
C GLU A 67 -19.63 -0.15 13.29
N VAL A 68 -19.64 -1.28 14.00
CA VAL A 68 -19.90 -2.63 13.48
C VAL A 68 -20.89 -3.34 14.38
#